data_AF-A0A9W4IF35-F1
#
_entry.id   AF-A0A9W4IF35-F1
#
_cell.length_a   1.000
_cell.length_b   1.000
_cell.length_c   1.000
_cell.angle_alpha   90.00
_cell.angle_beta   90.00
_cell.angle_gamma   90.00
#
_symmetry.space_group_name_H-M   'P 1'
#
loop_
_entity.id
_entity.type
_entity.pdbx_description
1 polymer ?
#
loop_
_entity_poly.entity_id
_entity_poly.type
_entity_poly.pdbx_seq_one_letter_code
_entity_poly.pdbx_strand_id
1 'polypeptide(L)'
;MNPFTRRSTAAWYSVGLASDLPNLDEDGQRVAPKCKAFTIPTNGPMERVEDIDLPGELKDQVLVFKYKGKYHAIDHQCPHSSYPLSQGRLFDIEDFGVVLSAGITCPKHDWSFDIFSGQADRGKYKLKVWEVDLRASTTPGVTEQEVWVRRKQRIG
;
A
#
# COMPACT_ATOMS: atom_id res chain seq x y z
N MET A 1 33.64 -8.65 -18.23
CA MET A 1 32.66 -8.52 -17.11
C MET A 1 31.42 -7.82 -17.64
N ASN A 2 30.28 -8.50 -17.72
CA ASN A 2 29.00 -7.89 -18.11
C ASN A 2 28.36 -7.19 -16.90
N PRO A 3 28.11 -5.87 -16.92
CA PRO A 3 27.39 -5.16 -15.86
C PRO A 3 25.89 -5.13 -16.20
N PHE A 4 25.26 -6.30 -16.29
CA PHE A 4 23.80 -6.39 -16.29
C PHE A 4 23.38 -7.06 -14.99
N THR A 5 23.39 -6.29 -13.90
CA THR A 5 22.57 -6.64 -12.73
C THR A 5 21.16 -6.86 -13.23
N ARG A 6 20.69 -8.11 -13.16
CA ARG A 6 19.28 -8.46 -13.36
C ARG A 6 18.46 -7.46 -12.55
N ARG A 7 17.78 -6.54 -13.23
CA ARG A 7 16.65 -5.82 -12.62
C ARG A 7 15.74 -6.94 -12.11
N SER A 8 15.53 -6.99 -10.81
CA SER A 8 14.55 -7.89 -10.23
C SER A 8 13.23 -7.64 -10.96
N THR A 9 12.84 -8.59 -11.82
CA THR A 9 11.52 -8.60 -12.43
C THR A 9 10.54 -8.49 -11.28
N ALA A 10 9.66 -7.48 -11.30
CA ALA A 10 8.74 -7.17 -10.22
C ALA A 10 7.87 -8.41 -9.92
N ALA A 11 8.31 -9.22 -8.96
CA ALA A 11 7.64 -10.42 -8.56
C ALA A 11 6.30 -10.04 -7.92
N TRP A 12 5.27 -10.81 -8.24
CA TRP A 12 3.99 -10.72 -7.54
C TRP A 12 4.13 -11.45 -6.20
N TYR A 13 3.64 -10.83 -5.13
CA TYR A 13 3.66 -11.41 -3.80
C TYR A 13 2.23 -11.53 -3.26
N SER A 14 1.87 -12.71 -2.75
CA SER A 14 0.56 -12.94 -2.11
C SER A 14 0.56 -12.36 -0.70
N VAL A 15 -0.41 -11.51 -0.40
CA VAL A 15 -0.58 -10.86 0.92
C VAL A 15 -1.73 -11.47 1.73
N GLY A 16 -2.30 -12.57 1.25
CA GLY A 16 -3.35 -13.33 1.93
C GLY A 16 -4.73 -13.20 1.27
N LEU A 17 -5.77 -13.63 1.99
CA LEU A 17 -7.13 -13.67 1.49
C LEU A 17 -7.75 -12.27 1.45
N ALA A 18 -8.61 -12.05 0.45
CA ALA A 18 -9.34 -10.81 0.27
C ALA A 18 -10.31 -10.50 1.42
N SER A 19 -10.77 -11.53 2.14
CA SER A 19 -11.64 -11.45 3.32
C SER A 19 -10.90 -10.99 4.58
N ASP A 20 -9.58 -11.19 4.67
CA ASP A 20 -8.79 -10.71 5.80
C ASP A 20 -8.56 -9.19 5.81
N LEU A 21 -8.95 -8.50 4.73
CA LEU A 21 -8.81 -7.05 4.57
C LEU A 21 -10.20 -6.42 4.63
N PRO A 22 -10.70 -6.09 5.83
CA PRO A 22 -12.01 -5.48 5.99
C PRO A 22 -12.06 -4.12 5.29
N ASN A 23 -13.26 -3.77 4.81
CA ASN A 23 -13.45 -2.53 4.07
C ASN A 23 -13.42 -1.31 5.00
N LEU A 24 -12.70 -0.28 4.56
CA LEU A 24 -12.70 1.06 5.13
C LEU A 24 -13.62 1.92 4.26
N ASP A 25 -14.83 2.21 4.74
CA ASP A 25 -15.86 2.91 3.97
C ASP A 25 -16.10 4.35 4.43
N GLU A 26 -15.58 4.69 5.61
CA GLU A 26 -15.79 5.98 6.25
C GLU A 26 -14.63 6.92 5.97
N ASP A 27 -14.98 8.16 5.65
CA ASP A 27 -14.01 9.23 5.47
C ASP A 27 -13.36 9.61 6.81
N GLY A 28 -12.06 9.88 6.79
CA GLY A 28 -11.26 10.15 7.98
C GLY A 28 -11.00 8.92 8.86
N GLN A 29 -11.31 7.70 8.40
CA GLN A 29 -11.03 6.48 9.15
C GLN A 29 -9.53 6.19 9.15
N ARG A 30 -9.00 5.80 10.33
CA ARG A 30 -7.60 5.37 10.44
C ARG A 30 -7.41 4.04 9.72
N VAL A 31 -6.29 3.90 9.01
CA VAL A 31 -5.97 2.69 8.23
C VAL A 31 -5.82 1.47 9.15
N ALA A 32 -5.03 1.60 10.23
CA ALA A 32 -5.00 0.61 11.30
C ALA A 32 -6.29 0.66 12.15
N PRO A 33 -6.85 -0.50 12.56
CA PRO A 33 -6.28 -1.86 12.50
C PRO A 33 -6.71 -2.66 11.26
N LYS A 34 -7.43 -2.07 10.30
CA LYS A 34 -8.03 -2.75 9.15
C LYS A 34 -7.07 -2.95 7.96
N CYS A 35 -5.77 -2.96 8.23
CA CYS A 35 -4.71 -3.04 7.24
C CYS A 35 -3.68 -4.09 7.60
N LYS A 36 -2.88 -4.50 6.62
CA LYS A 36 -1.74 -5.40 6.81
C LYS A 36 -0.48 -4.76 6.26
N ALA A 37 0.66 -4.97 6.90
CA ALA A 37 1.96 -4.55 6.38
C ALA A 37 2.89 -5.74 6.17
N PHE A 38 3.74 -5.63 5.14
CA PHE A 38 4.68 -6.67 4.75
C PHE A 38 6.03 -6.05 4.40
N THR A 39 7.11 -6.62 4.89
CA THR A 39 8.47 -6.29 4.45
C THR A 39 8.77 -7.09 3.18
N ILE A 40 9.04 -6.38 2.07
CA ILE A 40 9.38 -7.00 0.80
C ILE A 40 10.75 -6.49 0.37
N PRO A 41 11.86 -7.13 0.79
CA PRO A 41 13.20 -6.70 0.40
C PRO A 41 13.40 -6.81 -1.13
N THR A 42 14.44 -6.14 -1.64
CA THR A 42 14.80 -6.24 -3.07
C THR A 42 15.32 -7.64 -3.42
N ASN A 43 16.03 -8.29 -2.48
CA ASN A 43 16.57 -9.64 -2.58
C ASN A 43 16.25 -10.39 -1.28
N GLY A 44 15.09 -11.05 -1.20
CA GLY A 44 14.72 -11.86 -0.04
C GLY A 44 13.26 -12.29 -0.04
N PRO A 45 12.87 -13.15 0.90
CA PRO A 45 11.48 -13.54 1.09
C PRO A 45 10.65 -12.36 1.64
N MET A 46 9.35 -12.39 1.36
CA MET A 46 8.39 -11.50 1.99
C MET A 46 8.14 -11.94 3.43
N GLU A 47 8.05 -10.98 4.35
CA GLU A 47 7.72 -11.23 5.76
C GLU A 47 6.55 -10.34 6.21
N ARG A 48 5.67 -10.87 7.07
CA ARG A 48 4.55 -10.11 7.66
C ARG A 48 5.06 -9.26 8.82
N VAL A 49 4.55 -8.03 8.92
CA VAL A 49 4.84 -7.13 10.05
C VAL A 49 3.67 -7.19 11.03
N GLU A 50 3.93 -7.64 12.26
CA GLU A 50 2.90 -7.75 13.31
C GLU A 50 2.66 -6.38 13.98
N ASP A 51 3.73 -5.67 14.37
CA ASP A 51 3.66 -4.39 15.07
C ASP A 51 3.77 -3.18 14.13
N ILE A 52 2.73 -2.96 13.32
CA ILE A 52 2.72 -1.92 12.28
C ILE A 52 2.72 -0.47 12.79
N ASP A 53 2.46 -0.26 14.08
CA ASP A 53 2.37 1.07 14.69
C ASP A 53 3.67 1.49 15.40
N LEU A 54 4.61 0.57 15.60
CA LEU A 54 5.85 0.87 16.31
C LEU A 54 6.84 1.63 15.41
N PRO A 55 7.54 2.66 15.94
CA PRO A 55 8.63 3.30 15.23
C PRO A 55 9.78 2.31 15.04
N GLY A 56 9.89 1.76 13.83
CA GLY A 56 10.94 0.81 13.42
C GLY A 56 11.46 1.10 12.01
N GLU A 57 12.24 0.17 11.45
CA GLU A 57 12.70 0.28 10.06
C GLU A 57 11.55 -0.03 9.09
N LEU A 58 10.81 1.01 8.68
CA LEU A 58 9.71 0.93 7.71
C LEU A 58 10.18 0.77 6.25
N LYS A 59 11.48 0.61 6.05
CA LYS A 59 12.08 0.53 4.72
C LYS A 59 11.63 -0.74 4.03
N ASP A 60 11.31 -0.64 2.74
CA ASP A 60 10.82 -1.75 1.92
C ASP A 60 9.52 -2.41 2.45
N GLN A 61 8.81 -1.75 3.37
CA GLN A 61 7.50 -2.20 3.81
C GLN A 61 6.39 -1.67 2.91
N VAL A 62 5.47 -2.55 2.53
CA VAL A 62 4.23 -2.22 1.85
C VAL A 62 3.07 -2.32 2.84
N LEU A 63 2.19 -1.32 2.81
CA LEU A 63 0.92 -1.28 3.53
C LEU A 63 -0.20 -1.62 2.55
N VAL A 64 -1.02 -2.62 2.89
CA VAL A 64 -2.15 -3.10 2.08
C VAL A 64 -3.44 -2.94 2.86
N PHE A 65 -4.45 -2.35 2.23
CA PHE A 65 -5.75 -2.11 2.83
C PHE A 65 -6.84 -2.08 1.76
N LYS A 66 -8.10 -2.16 2.20
CA LYS A 66 -9.27 -2.03 1.33
C LYS A 66 -10.03 -0.76 1.69
N TYR A 67 -10.25 0.12 0.71
CA TYR A 67 -10.97 1.38 0.89
C TYR A 67 -12.07 1.51 -0.16
N LYS A 68 -13.29 1.79 0.27
CA LYS A 68 -14.49 1.91 -0.58
C LYS A 68 -14.61 0.79 -1.62
N GLY A 69 -14.40 -0.44 -1.17
CA GLY A 69 -14.51 -1.64 -2.00
C GLY A 69 -13.27 -1.97 -2.85
N LYS A 70 -12.27 -1.09 -2.92
CA LYS A 70 -11.06 -1.26 -3.74
C LYS A 70 -9.84 -1.60 -2.88
N TYR A 71 -8.96 -2.45 -3.40
CA TYR A 71 -7.73 -2.82 -2.71
C TYR A 71 -6.59 -1.89 -3.12
N HIS A 72 -5.84 -1.41 -2.13
CA HIS A 72 -4.75 -0.46 -2.30
C HIS A 72 -3.49 -0.99 -1.64
N ALA A 73 -2.35 -0.70 -2.25
CA ALA A 73 -1.04 -1.00 -1.69
C ALA A 73 -0.09 0.18 -1.92
N ILE A 74 0.54 0.65 -0.85
CA ILE A 74 1.45 1.81 -0.84
C ILE A 74 2.67 1.52 0.03
N ASP A 75 3.75 2.27 -0.13
CA ASP A 75 4.83 2.21 0.86
C ASP A 75 4.29 2.57 2.25
N HIS A 76 4.64 1.79 3.27
CA HIS A 76 4.22 2.06 4.64
C HIS A 76 4.90 3.32 5.21
N GLN A 77 6.07 3.65 4.68
CA GLN A 77 6.88 4.79 5.07
C GLN A 77 6.38 6.09 4.38
N CYS A 78 5.97 7.08 5.18
CA CYS A 78 5.68 8.41 4.66
C CYS A 78 6.94 9.02 4.00
N PRO A 79 6.89 9.48 2.73
CA PRO A 79 8.06 9.97 2.01
C PRO A 79 8.62 11.28 2.55
N HIS A 80 7.88 11.99 3.41
CA HIS A 80 8.32 13.23 4.04
C HIS A 80 9.37 12.97 5.14
N SER A 81 9.06 12.09 6.08
CA SER A 81 9.82 11.95 7.34
C SER A 81 9.80 10.53 7.92
N SER A 82 9.52 9.54 7.08
CA SER A 82 9.49 8.12 7.47
C SER A 82 8.50 7.74 8.57
N TYR A 83 7.42 8.49 8.73
CA TYR A 83 6.37 8.16 9.70
C TYR A 83 5.47 7.01 9.18
N PRO A 84 4.99 6.10 10.05
CA PRO A 84 4.13 4.98 9.63
C PRO A 84 2.77 5.46 9.13
N LEU A 85 2.47 5.17 7.87
CA LEU A 85 1.18 5.49 7.25
C LEU A 85 0.04 4.56 7.69
N SER A 86 0.32 3.46 8.41
CA SER A 86 -0.70 2.70 9.13
C SER A 86 -1.50 3.56 10.11
N GLN A 87 -0.88 4.63 10.62
CA GLN A 87 -1.51 5.63 11.49
C GLN A 87 -2.22 6.75 10.72
N GLY A 88 -2.15 6.73 9.39
CA GLY A 88 -2.80 7.71 8.52
C GLY A 88 -4.32 7.58 8.51
N ARG A 89 -4.97 8.65 8.07
CA ARG A 89 -6.42 8.73 7.87
C ARG A 89 -6.71 8.74 6.38
N LEU A 90 -7.62 7.88 5.93
CA LEU A 90 -8.08 7.86 4.54
C LEU A 90 -9.16 8.91 4.32
N PHE A 91 -9.23 9.47 3.13
CA PHE A 91 -10.27 10.42 2.74
C PHE A 91 -10.49 10.38 1.23
N ASP A 92 -11.65 10.85 0.79
CA ASP A 92 -11.95 11.04 -0.63
C ASP A 92 -11.39 12.36 -1.13
N ILE A 93 -10.79 12.32 -2.31
CA ILE A 93 -10.41 13.53 -3.04
C ILE A 93 -11.58 13.86 -3.95
N GLU A 94 -12.33 14.88 -3.57
CA GLU A 94 -13.53 15.33 -4.28
C GLU A 94 -13.32 16.70 -4.93
N ASP A 95 -13.98 16.93 -6.06
CA ASP A 95 -14.12 18.25 -6.66
C ASP A 95 -15.57 18.44 -7.10
N PHE A 96 -16.21 19.52 -6.63
CA PHE A 96 -17.64 19.82 -6.85
C PHE A 96 -18.61 18.63 -6.62
N GLY A 97 -18.37 17.83 -5.57
CA GLY A 97 -19.22 16.68 -5.21
C GLY A 97 -18.99 15.42 -6.07
N VAL A 98 -17.95 15.39 -6.89
CA VAL A 98 -17.52 14.21 -7.63
C VAL A 98 -16.24 13.67 -6.99
N VAL A 99 -16.27 12.40 -6.57
CA VAL A 99 -15.08 11.69 -6.07
C VAL A 99 -14.14 11.40 -7.23
N LEU A 100 -13.02 12.11 -7.28
CA LEU A 100 -11.99 11.97 -8.32
C LEU A 100 -10.97 10.89 -7.96
N SER A 101 -10.64 10.79 -6.67
CA SER A 101 -9.62 9.87 -6.15
C SER A 101 -9.80 9.65 -4.64
N ALA A 102 -8.82 9.04 -4.00
CA ALA A 102 -8.73 8.92 -2.56
C ALA A 102 -7.31 9.23 -2.09
N GLY A 103 -7.19 9.71 -0.86
CA GLY A 103 -5.94 10.12 -0.26
C GLY A 103 -5.73 9.50 1.11
N ILE A 104 -4.48 9.57 1.57
CA ILE A 104 -4.09 9.27 2.94
C ILE A 104 -3.34 10.44 3.54
N THR A 105 -3.78 10.91 4.71
CA THR A 105 -3.12 11.98 5.46
C THR A 105 -2.20 11.39 6.52
N CYS A 106 -0.93 11.79 6.50
CA CYS A 106 0.05 11.45 7.53
C CYS A 106 -0.20 12.28 8.80
N PRO A 107 -0.41 11.67 9.98
CA PRO A 107 -0.85 12.40 11.17
C PRO A 107 0.26 13.22 11.83
N LYS A 108 1.53 13.04 11.41
CA LYS A 108 2.66 13.77 12.00
C LYS A 108 2.81 15.18 11.44
N HIS A 109 2.52 15.37 10.15
CA HIS A 109 2.81 16.62 9.44
C HIS A 109 1.63 17.10 8.58
N ASP A 110 0.50 16.40 8.61
CA ASP A 110 -0.72 16.70 7.85
C ASP A 110 -0.52 16.77 6.32
N TRP A 111 0.46 16.02 5.82
CA TRP A 111 0.67 15.88 4.38
C TRP A 111 -0.17 14.73 3.86
N SER A 112 -0.78 14.97 2.70
CA SER A 112 -1.70 14.03 2.11
C SER A 112 -1.16 13.51 0.79
N PHE A 113 -1.40 12.23 0.52
CA PHE A 113 -0.93 11.56 -0.67
C PHE A 113 -2.08 10.84 -1.33
N ASP A 114 -2.26 11.07 -2.63
CA ASP A 114 -3.20 10.34 -3.45
C ASP A 114 -2.78 8.85 -3.52
N ILE A 115 -3.66 7.93 -3.15
CA ILE A 115 -3.32 6.50 -3.01
C ILE A 115 -3.31 5.73 -4.34
N PHE A 116 -3.67 6.38 -5.45
CA PHE A 116 -3.64 5.79 -6.81
C PHE A 116 -2.39 6.22 -7.59
N SER A 117 -2.04 7.50 -7.48
CA SER A 117 -0.94 8.15 -8.22
C SER A 117 0.31 8.36 -7.37
N GLY A 118 0.15 8.42 -6.04
CA GLY A 118 1.19 8.75 -5.08
C GLY A 118 1.47 10.24 -4.94
N GLN A 119 0.75 11.10 -5.66
CA GLN A 119 1.00 12.54 -5.68
C GLN A 119 0.73 13.14 -4.30
N ALA A 120 1.71 13.88 -3.78
CA ALA A 120 1.52 14.67 -2.56
C ALA A 120 0.72 15.93 -2.85
N ASP A 121 -0.10 16.36 -1.89
CA ASP A 121 -0.78 17.66 -1.89
C ASP A 121 0.21 18.83 -1.80
N ARG A 122 1.38 18.60 -1.20
CA ARG A 122 2.41 19.61 -0.93
C ARG A 122 3.80 19.13 -1.34
N GLY A 123 4.62 20.10 -1.75
CA GLY A 123 6.02 19.88 -2.07
C GLY A 123 6.23 18.98 -3.30
N LYS A 124 7.42 18.37 -3.39
CA LYS A 124 7.81 17.50 -4.52
C LYS A 124 7.88 16.02 -4.13
N TYR A 125 7.25 15.64 -3.03
CA TYR A 125 7.27 14.28 -2.53
C TYR A 125 6.26 13.42 -3.30
N LYS A 126 6.59 12.13 -3.44
CA LYS A 126 5.73 11.17 -4.11
C LYS A 126 5.73 9.87 -3.34
N LEU A 127 4.57 9.48 -2.84
CA LEU A 127 4.34 8.18 -2.21
C LEU A 127 4.46 7.09 -3.28
N LYS A 128 5.16 5.99 -2.98
CA LYS A 128 5.19 4.87 -3.93
C LYS A 128 3.90 4.08 -3.80
N VAL A 129 3.23 3.90 -4.94
CA VAL A 129 2.04 3.06 -5.07
C VAL A 129 2.44 1.74 -5.72
N TRP A 130 1.93 0.66 -5.16
CA TRP A 130 2.12 -0.70 -5.63
C TRP A 130 0.93 -1.12 -6.47
N GLU A 131 1.17 -2.03 -7.42
CA GLU A 131 0.09 -2.62 -8.18
C GLU A 131 -0.55 -3.74 -7.36
N VAL A 132 -1.88 -3.84 -7.45
CA VAL A 132 -2.68 -4.83 -6.74
C VAL A 132 -3.47 -5.65 -7.75
N ASP A 133 -3.53 -6.96 -7.54
CA ASP A 133 -4.24 -7.90 -8.39
C ASP A 133 -5.02 -8.89 -7.53
N LEU A 134 -6.24 -9.23 -7.93
CA LEU A 134 -7.09 -10.20 -7.25
C LEU A 134 -7.11 -11.49 -8.06
N ARG A 135 -6.68 -12.59 -7.45
CA ARG A 135 -6.60 -13.89 -8.12
C ARG A 135 -7.47 -14.89 -7.40
N ALA A 136 -8.07 -15.82 -8.14
CA ALA A 136 -8.74 -16.96 -7.51
C ALA A 136 -7.69 -17.77 -6.73
N SER A 137 -8.02 -18.22 -5.52
CA SER A 137 -7.11 -19.12 -4.80
C SER A 137 -6.97 -20.41 -5.59
N THR A 138 -5.72 -20.87 -5.70
CA THR A 138 -5.39 -22.15 -6.34
C THR A 138 -5.54 -23.33 -5.37
N THR A 139 -5.86 -23.06 -4.10
CA THR A 139 -6.01 -24.06 -3.05
C THR A 139 -7.32 -24.81 -3.22
N PRO A 140 -7.31 -26.14 -3.38
CA PRO A 140 -8.53 -26.93 -3.49
C PRO A 140 -9.43 -26.72 -2.27
N GLY A 141 -10.68 -26.28 -2.49
CA GLY A 141 -11.67 -26.03 -1.44
C GLY A 141 -11.75 -24.59 -0.92
N VAL A 142 -10.82 -23.71 -1.31
CA VAL A 142 -10.91 -22.27 -1.01
C VAL A 142 -11.47 -21.56 -2.23
N THR A 143 -12.72 -21.13 -2.16
CA THR A 143 -13.37 -20.34 -3.23
C THR A 143 -13.08 -18.84 -3.12
N GLU A 144 -12.30 -18.43 -2.12
CA GLU A 144 -11.96 -17.04 -1.88
C GLU A 144 -10.83 -16.54 -2.79
N GLN A 145 -10.83 -15.22 -3.01
CA GLN A 145 -9.79 -14.57 -3.78
C GLN A 145 -8.59 -14.24 -2.89
N GLU A 146 -7.41 -14.31 -3.47
CA GLU A 146 -6.16 -13.87 -2.88
C GLU A 146 -5.78 -12.50 -3.43
N VAL A 147 -5.23 -11.66 -2.54
CA VAL A 147 -4.71 -10.36 -2.90
C VAL A 147 -3.22 -10.50 -3.19
N TRP A 148 -2.80 -10.00 -4.34
CA TRP A 148 -1.42 -10.02 -4.79
C TRP A 148 -0.92 -8.60 -5.03
N VAL A 149 0.32 -8.32 -4.65
CA VAL A 149 0.94 -7.01 -4.82
C VAL A 149 2.26 -7.10 -5.58
N ARG A 150 2.59 -6.08 -6.38
CA ARG A 150 3.92 -5.94 -7.00
C ARG A 150 4.39 -4.49 -7.03
N ARG A 151 5.71 -4.30 -7.07
CA ARG A 151 6.30 -2.98 -7.33
C ARG A 151 5.92 -2.52 -8.73
N LYS A 152 5.39 -1.30 -8.86
CA LYS A 152 5.08 -0.71 -10.16
C LYS A 152 6.36 -0.58 -10.99
N GLN A 153 6.37 -1.16 -12.19
CA GLN A 153 7.52 -1.01 -13.08
C GLN A 153 7.56 0.44 -13.60
N ARG A 154 8.75 1.07 -13.57
CA ARG A 154 8.96 2.30 -14.33
C ARG A 154 8.93 1.93 -15.81
N ILE A 155 7.79 2.14 -16.46
CA ILE A 155 7.72 2.23 -17.91
C ILE A 155 8.42 3.55 -18.24
N GLY A 156 9.61 3.43 -18.81
CA GLY A 156 10.43 4.57 -19.24
C GLY A 156 9.98 5.12 -20.57
#